data_AF-A0A967YC87-F1
#
_entry.id   AF-A0A967YC87-F1
#
_cell.length_a   1.000
_cell.length_b   1.000
_cell.length_c   1.000
_cell.angle_alpha   90.00
_cell.angle_beta   90.00
_cell.angle_gamma   90.00
#
_symmetry.space_group_name_H-M   'P 1'
#
loop_
_entity.id
_entity.type
_entity.pdbx_description
1 polymer ?
#
loop_
_entity_poly.entity_id
_entity_poly.type
_entity_poly.pdbx_seq_one_letter_code
_entity_poly.pdbx_strand_id
1 'polypeptide(L)' 'MARYRDSVCRHCRRENLKLYLKGDRCYSDKCAFDRRSYPPGQHGE' A
#
# COMPACT_ATOMS: atom_id res chain seq x y z
N MET A 1 -14.26 -4.12 -18.21
CA MET A 1 -13.87 -3.88 -16.80
C MET A 1 -12.46 -3.32 -16.76
N ALA A 2 -12.26 -2.10 -16.27
CA ALA A 2 -10.93 -1.49 -16.17
C ALA A 2 -10.17 -2.10 -14.98
N ARG A 3 -9.00 -2.70 -15.24
CA ARG A 3 -8.12 -3.21 -14.17
C ARG A 3 -7.22 -2.09 -13.68
N TYR A 4 -7.16 -1.89 -12.38
CA TYR A 4 -6.25 -0.93 -11.77
C TYR A 4 -4.82 -1.47 -11.84
N ARG A 5 -3.96 -0.82 -12.64
CA ARG A 5 -2.54 -1.23 -12.86
C ARG A 5 -1.54 -0.41 -12.06
N ASP A 6 -2.01 0.57 -11.29
CA ASP A 6 -1.13 1.42 -10.49
C ASP A 6 -0.63 0.70 -9.23
N SER A 7 0.19 1.39 -8.45
CA SER A 7 0.75 0.95 -7.20
C SER A 7 -0.31 0.54 -6.16
N VAL A 8 -0.61 -0.75 -6.07
CA VAL A 8 -1.61 -1.30 -5.12
C VAL A 8 -1.29 -1.01 -3.63
N CYS A 9 -0.02 -0.79 -3.29
CA CYS A 9 0.38 -0.42 -1.93
C CYS A 9 -0.13 0.98 -1.50
N ARG A 10 -0.52 1.82 -2.46
CA ARG A 10 -1.17 3.11 -2.19
C ARG A 10 -2.51 2.92 -1.48
N HIS A 11 -3.27 1.88 -1.85
CA HIS A 11 -4.54 1.57 -1.22
C HIS A 11 -4.35 1.14 0.23
N CYS A 12 -3.43 0.22 0.52
CA CYS A 12 -3.18 -0.20 1.91
C CYS A 12 -2.84 0.99 2.83
N ARG A 13 -2.06 1.96 2.33
CA ARG A 13 -1.66 3.16 3.10
C ARG A 13 -2.77 4.20 3.24
N ARG A 14 -3.70 4.26 2.28
CA ARG A 14 -4.85 5.18 2.33
C ARG A 14 -5.95 4.65 3.23
N GLU A 15 -6.18 3.33 3.20
CA GLU A 15 -7.20 2.65 4.00
C GLU A 15 -6.73 2.32 5.43
N ASN A 16 -5.49 2.65 5.80
CA ASN A 16 -4.87 2.30 7.08
C ASN A 16 -4.99 0.80 7.44
N LEU A 17 -5.03 -0.07 6.43
CA LEU A 17 -5.23 -1.52 6.58
C LEU A 17 -4.38 -2.30 5.58
N LYS A 18 -3.81 -3.43 6.02
CA LYS A 18 -3.03 -4.32 5.16
C LYS A 18 -3.97 -5.17 4.30
N LEU A 19 -4.15 -4.77 3.04
CA LEU A 19 -5.04 -5.46 2.09
C LEU A 19 -4.41 -6.68 1.37
N TYR A 20 -3.14 -6.97 1.62
CA TYR A 20 -2.40 -8.12 1.04
C TYR A 20 -2.46 -8.25 -0.51
N LEU A 21 -2.68 -7.16 -1.23
CA LEU A 21 -2.81 -7.14 -2.70
C LEU A 21 -1.54 -7.52 -3.49
N LYS A 22 -0.38 -7.67 -2.83
CA LYS A 22 0.89 -8.12 -3.45
C LYS A 22 1.37 -9.50 -2.98
N GLY A 23 0.55 -10.26 -2.25
CA GLY A 23 0.93 -11.60 -1.75
C GLY A 23 2.21 -11.57 -0.92
N ASP A 24 3.21 -12.37 -1.29
CA ASP A 24 4.50 -12.54 -0.58
C ASP A 24 5.18 -11.22 -0.17
N ARG A 25 5.13 -10.19 -1.02
CA ARG A 25 5.75 -8.90 -0.70
C ARG A 25 5.10 -8.21 0.49
N CYS A 26 3.83 -8.48 0.78
CA CYS A 26 3.11 -7.91 1.92
C CYS A 26 3.51 -8.56 3.25
N TYR A 27 4.11 -9.75 3.24
CA TYR A 27 4.61 -10.43 4.44
C TYR A 27 6.08 -10.11 4.73
N SER A 28 6.81 -9.57 3.77
CA SER A 28 8.19 -9.11 3.94
C SER A 28 8.27 -7.68 4.49
N ASP A 29 9.39 -7.34 5.12
CA ASP A 29 9.80 -5.99 5.54
C ASP A 29 9.89 -4.97 4.39
N LYS A 30 9.78 -5.44 3.14
CA LYS A 30 9.68 -4.62 1.92
C LYS A 30 8.26 -4.09 1.68
N CYS A 31 7.30 -4.41 2.53
CA CYS A 31 5.95 -3.88 2.45
C CYS A 31 5.95 -2.35 2.67
N ALA A 32 5.30 -1.61 1.77
CA ALA A 32 5.25 -0.16 1.87
C ALA A 32 4.37 0.33 3.02
N PHE A 33 3.44 -0.51 3.50
CA PHE A 33 2.61 -0.21 4.67
C PHE A 33 3.46 -0.19 5.94
N ASP A 34 4.20 -1.26 6.25
CA ASP A 34 5.09 -1.32 7.42
C ASP A 34 6.14 -0.20 7.43
N ARG A 35 6.67 0.15 6.25
CA ARG A 35 7.69 1.21 6.14
C ARG A 35 7.13 2.62 6.22
N ARG A 36 5.87 2.82 5.84
CA ARG A 36 5.22 4.13 5.70
C ARG A 36 3.73 3.96 5.97
N SER A 37 3.36 3.93 7.25
CA SER A 37 1.97 3.76 7.68
C SER A 37 1.09 5.01 7.47
N TYR A 38 1.64 6.07 6.86
CA TYR A 38 0.93 7.31 6.60
C TYR A 38 0.36 7.38 5.17
N PRO A 39 -0.70 8.20 4.96
CA PRO A 39 -1.34 8.32 3.66
C PRO A 39 -0.38 8.76 2.55
N PRO A 40 -0.54 8.27 1.32
CA PRO A 40 0.27 8.69 0.19
C PRO A 40 -0.16 10.09 -0.31
N GLY A 41 0.78 11.04 -0.40
CA GLY A 41 0.53 12.38 -0.93
C GLY A 41 1.55 13.39 -0.40
N GLN A 42 1.48 14.65 -0.87
CA GLN A 42 2.34 15.73 -0.37
C GLN A 42 2.02 16.13 1.08
N HIS A 43 0.76 15.94 1.50
CA HIS A 43 0.31 16.15 2.88
C HIS A 43 0.34 14.86 3.72
N GLY A 44 1.07 13.85 3.23
CA GLY A 44 1.10 12.52 3.81
C GLY A 44 2.11 12.37 4.95
N GLU A 45 2.93 13.38 5.21
CA GLU A 45 3.92 13.42 6.29
C GLU A 45 3.58 14.47 7.34
#